data_AF-A0A7X7F4Q1-F1
#
_entry.id   AF-A0A7X7F4Q1-F1
#
_cell.length_a   1.000
_cell.length_b   1.000
_cell.length_c   1.000
_cell.angle_alpha   90.00
_cell.angle_beta   90.00
_cell.angle_gamma   90.00
#
_symmetry.space_group_name_H-M   'P 1'
#
loop_
_entity.id
_entity.type
_entity.pdbx_description
1 polymer ?
#
loop_
_entity_poly.entity_id
_entity_poly.type
_entity_poly.pdbx_seq_one_letter_code
_entity_poly.pdbx_strand_id
1 'polypeptide(L)'
;LSTIHSAKGLEWDAVYVIHAADGNIPSDMATGSPDEIEEELRLFYVALTRAKNWLYVCCPLRYYYYPHGKSDSHGYALRTRFLPERLLPYFECATTGPGSSGEASDGRPGTTDLTSEAIRRRTKGYW
;
A
#
# COMPACT_ATOMS: atom_id res chain seq x y z
N LEU A 1 12.42 -7.63 -0.63
CA LEU A 1 11.03 -7.96 -1.02
C LEU A 1 10.84 -9.46 -0.77
N SER A 2 9.77 -9.85 -0.08
CA SER A 2 9.46 -11.26 0.24
C SER A 2 7.96 -11.50 0.05
N THR A 3 7.56 -12.76 -0.05
CA THR A 3 6.16 -13.15 0.14
C THR A 3 5.84 -13.27 1.63
N ILE A 4 4.55 -13.23 1.99
CA ILE A 4 4.08 -13.42 3.37
C ILE A 4 4.46 -14.81 3.89
N HIS A 5 4.31 -15.83 3.06
CA HIS A 5 4.64 -17.22 3.39
C HIS A 5 6.11 -17.39 3.80
N SER A 6 7.03 -16.76 3.06
CA SER A 6 8.47 -16.83 3.35
C SER A 6 8.90 -15.96 4.53
N ALA A 7 8.02 -15.09 5.04
CA ALA A 7 8.34 -14.17 6.13
C ALA A 7 8.14 -14.78 7.53
N LYS A 8 7.57 -15.99 7.62
CA LYS A 8 7.29 -16.66 8.90
C LYS A 8 8.59 -16.88 9.70
N GLY A 9 8.59 -16.43 10.96
CA GLY A 9 9.75 -16.54 11.85
C GLY A 9 10.84 -15.50 11.64
N LEU A 10 10.67 -14.59 10.67
CA LEU A 10 11.53 -13.44 10.46
C LEU A 10 10.87 -12.17 11.00
N GLU A 11 11.67 -11.15 11.27
CA GLU A 11 11.20 -9.85 11.75
C GLU A 11 12.09 -8.73 11.19
N TRP A 12 11.50 -7.56 10.96
CA TRP A 12 12.19 -6.39 10.44
C TRP A 12 11.79 -5.12 11.20
N ASP A 13 12.67 -4.12 11.21
CA ASP A 13 12.37 -2.85 11.87
C ASP A 13 11.17 -2.15 11.24
N ALA A 14 11.05 -2.20 9.90
CA ALA A 14 9.94 -1.66 9.15
C ALA A 14 9.39 -2.68 8.13
N VAL A 15 8.07 -2.78 8.01
CA VAL A 15 7.37 -3.66 7.06
C VAL A 15 6.32 -2.88 6.28
N TYR A 16 6.29 -3.12 4.97
CA TYR A 16 5.30 -2.56 4.04
C TYR A 16 4.46 -3.69 3.45
N VAL A 17 3.16 -3.68 3.74
CA VAL A 17 2.17 -4.58 3.14
C VAL A 17 1.51 -3.83 1.97
N ILE A 18 2.01 -4.06 0.76
CA ILE A 18 1.77 -3.16 -0.38
C ILE A 18 0.43 -3.33 -1.09
N HIS A 19 -0.24 -4.48 -0.95
CA HIS A 19 -1.49 -4.82 -1.64
C HIS A 19 -2.55 -5.30 -0.66
N ALA A 20 -2.83 -4.50 0.37
CA ALA A 20 -3.89 -4.76 1.34
C ALA A 20 -5.28 -4.42 0.74
N ALA A 21 -5.64 -5.15 -0.32
CA ALA A 21 -6.86 -4.98 -1.10
C ALA A 21 -7.61 -6.30 -1.26
N ASP A 22 -8.93 -6.24 -1.32
CA ASP A 22 -9.78 -7.40 -1.64
C ASP A 22 -9.43 -7.90 -3.06
N GLY A 23 -9.33 -9.23 -3.20
CA GLY A 23 -8.81 -9.91 -4.39
C GLY A 23 -7.33 -10.25 -4.31
N ASN A 24 -6.57 -9.56 -3.46
CA ASN A 24 -5.18 -9.91 -3.11
C ASN A 24 -5.05 -10.53 -1.74
N ILE A 25 -5.72 -9.94 -0.74
CA ILE A 25 -5.79 -10.47 0.62
C ILE A 25 -7.20 -10.25 1.18
N PRO A 26 -8.04 -11.28 1.32
CA PRO A 26 -7.79 -12.65 0.83
C PRO A 26 -7.63 -12.69 -0.69
N SER A 27 -6.79 -13.60 -1.17
CA SER A 27 -6.67 -13.92 -2.60
C SER A 27 -8.00 -14.50 -3.12
N ASP A 28 -8.50 -14.04 -4.28
CA ASP A 28 -9.72 -14.58 -4.90
C ASP A 28 -9.63 -16.10 -5.19
N MET A 29 -8.41 -16.63 -5.28
CA MET A 29 -8.15 -18.06 -5.46
C MET A 29 -8.30 -18.88 -4.17
N ALA A 30 -8.40 -18.21 -3.01
CA ALA A 30 -8.46 -18.80 -1.67
C ALA A 30 -9.70 -18.32 -0.88
N THR A 31 -10.79 -18.04 -1.59
CA THR A 31 -12.09 -17.69 -1.00
C THR A 31 -13.17 -18.75 -1.26
N GLY A 32 -12.79 -19.97 -1.62
CA GLY A 32 -13.73 -21.05 -1.95
C GLY A 32 -14.42 -21.67 -0.74
N SER A 33 -13.81 -21.55 0.45
CA SER A 33 -14.38 -22.01 1.72
C SER A 33 -14.04 -21.09 2.89
N PRO A 34 -14.79 -21.16 4.02
CA PRO A 34 -14.46 -20.42 5.23
C PRO A 34 -13.06 -20.73 5.77
N ASP A 35 -12.62 -21.99 5.70
CA ASP A 35 -11.31 -22.43 6.19
C ASP A 35 -10.15 -21.79 5.41
N GLU A 36 -10.31 -21.66 4.09
CA GLU A 36 -9.32 -20.96 3.24
C GLU A 36 -9.22 -19.47 3.58
N ILE A 37 -10.37 -18.82 3.83
CA ILE A 37 -10.42 -17.41 4.23
C ILE A 37 -9.75 -17.21 5.60
N GLU A 38 -9.98 -18.13 6.54
CA GLU A 38 -9.31 -18.09 7.84
C GLU A 38 -7.79 -18.24 7.71
N GLU A 39 -7.32 -19.07 6.79
CA GLU A 39 -5.88 -19.22 6.54
C GLU A 39 -5.27 -17.94 5.95
N GLU A 40 -5.94 -17.31 4.99
CA GLU A 40 -5.53 -16.00 4.45
C GLU A 40 -5.51 -14.92 5.54
N LEU A 41 -6.46 -14.96 6.49
CA LEU A 41 -6.46 -14.07 7.65
C LEU A 41 -5.26 -14.33 8.57
N ARG A 42 -4.87 -15.59 8.80
CA ARG A 42 -3.66 -15.94 9.55
C ARG A 42 -2.41 -15.44 8.84
N LEU A 43 -2.33 -15.56 7.52
CA LEU A 43 -1.23 -15.02 6.72
C LEU A 43 -1.16 -13.50 6.82
N PHE A 44 -2.30 -12.80 6.73
CA PHE A 44 -2.33 -11.36 6.93
C PHE A 44 -1.81 -10.96 8.32
N TYR A 45 -2.26 -11.65 9.37
CA TYR A 45 -1.75 -11.44 10.73
C TYR A 45 -0.24 -11.68 10.84
N VAL A 46 0.29 -12.72 10.18
CA VAL A 46 1.74 -12.96 10.11
C VAL A 46 2.43 -11.74 9.51
N ALA A 47 1.95 -11.21 8.38
CA ALA A 47 2.53 -10.04 7.73
C ALA A 47 2.58 -8.81 8.65
N LEU A 48 1.48 -8.49 9.35
CA LEU A 48 1.42 -7.34 10.27
C LEU A 48 2.40 -7.50 11.45
N THR A 49 2.52 -8.72 11.98
CA THR A 49 3.38 -9.01 13.14
C THR A 49 4.86 -9.17 12.80
N ARG A 50 5.25 -9.08 11.53
CA ARG A 50 6.68 -9.07 11.16
C ARG A 50 7.37 -7.73 11.45
N ALA A 51 6.59 -6.67 11.66
CA ALA A 51 7.08 -5.33 11.96
C ALA A 51 7.44 -5.20 13.43
N LYS A 52 8.66 -4.73 13.74
CA LYS A 52 9.07 -4.39 15.10
C LYS A 52 8.68 -2.99 15.50
N ASN A 53 9.01 -2.02 14.65
CA ASN A 53 8.81 -0.60 14.95
C ASN A 53 7.73 -0.02 14.04
N TRP A 54 7.87 -0.17 12.72
CA TRP A 54 7.05 0.57 11.76
C TRP A 54 6.29 -0.37 10.82
N LEU A 55 4.97 -0.21 10.76
CA LEU A 55 4.08 -0.99 9.92
C LEU A 55 3.32 -0.05 8.98
N TYR A 56 3.49 -0.28 7.68
CA TYR A 56 2.78 0.44 6.63
C TYR A 56 1.89 -0.53 5.88
N VAL A 57 0.59 -0.22 5.80
CA VAL A 57 -0.38 -1.03 5.07
C VAL A 57 -0.93 -0.19 3.93
N CYS A 58 -0.59 -0.57 2.71
CA CYS A 58 -0.92 0.17 1.50
C CYS A 58 -2.04 -0.54 0.74
N CYS A 59 -3.06 0.23 0.35
CA CYS A 59 -4.08 -0.20 -0.58
C CYS A 59 -3.90 0.59 -1.89
N PRO A 60 -3.53 -0.04 -3.01
CA PRO A 60 -3.48 0.65 -4.29
C PRO A 60 -4.88 1.12 -4.69
N LEU A 61 -5.01 2.29 -5.32
CA LEU A 61 -6.30 2.76 -5.82
C LEU A 61 -6.71 2.01 -7.10
N ARG A 62 -5.74 1.71 -7.98
CA ARG A 62 -5.96 1.17 -9.32
C ARG A 62 -5.26 -0.17 -9.50
N TYR A 63 -5.98 -1.13 -10.07
CA TYR A 63 -5.47 -2.45 -10.48
C TYR A 63 -5.62 -2.64 -11.98
N TYR A 64 -4.52 -2.93 -12.68
CA TYR A 64 -4.58 -3.22 -14.11
C TYR A 64 -4.91 -4.70 -14.32
N TYR A 65 -6.00 -4.97 -15.04
CA TYR A 65 -6.47 -6.35 -15.30
C TYR A 65 -5.50 -7.15 -16.17
N TYR A 66 -4.77 -6.47 -17.05
CA TYR A 66 -3.81 -7.09 -17.97
C TYR A 66 -2.44 -6.43 -17.82
N PRO A 67 -1.47 -7.09 -17.14
CA PRO A 67 -0.13 -6.54 -16.99
C PRO A 67 0.65 -6.44 -18.33
N HIS A 68 0.15 -7.04 -19.41
CA HIS A 68 0.82 -7.13 -20.71
C HIS A 68 0.03 -6.52 -21.88
N GLY A 69 -1.11 -5.87 -21.59
CA GLY A 69 -1.88 -5.14 -22.61
C GLY A 69 -1.48 -3.67 -22.64
N LYS A 70 -1.39 -3.07 -23.85
CA LYS A 70 -1.32 -1.61 -24.02
C LYS A 70 -2.68 -0.94 -23.78
N SER A 71 -3.37 -1.32 -22.72
CA SER A 71 -4.68 -0.77 -22.38
C SER A 71 -4.60 -0.08 -21.04
N ASP A 72 -5.16 1.12 -20.96
CA ASP A 72 -5.33 1.86 -19.71
C ASP A 72 -6.52 1.34 -18.89
N SER A 73 -7.12 0.21 -19.28
CA SER A 73 -8.19 -0.46 -18.55
C SER A 73 -7.70 -0.93 -17.18
N HIS A 74 -8.28 -0.35 -16.13
CA HIS A 74 -8.04 -0.70 -14.75
C HIS A 74 -9.35 -0.86 -13.97
N GLY A 75 -9.30 -1.66 -12.91
CA GLY A 75 -10.28 -1.69 -11.85
C GLY A 75 -9.86 -0.80 -10.69
N TYR A 76 -10.81 -0.47 -9.82
CA TYR A 76 -10.51 0.15 -8.54
C TYR A 76 -10.39 -0.92 -7.47
N ALA A 77 -9.34 -0.85 -6.66
CA ALA A 77 -9.17 -1.77 -5.55
C ALA A 77 -10.02 -1.31 -4.37
N LEU A 78 -10.66 -2.28 -3.72
CA LEU A 78 -11.26 -2.07 -2.40
C LEU A 78 -10.24 -2.46 -1.34
N ARG A 79 -10.20 -1.72 -0.23
CA ARG A 79 -9.40 -2.11 0.95
C ARG A 79 -9.78 -3.52 1.38
N THR A 80 -8.79 -4.30 1.79
CA THR A 80 -9.02 -5.65 2.32
C THR A 80 -10.07 -5.66 3.43
N ARG A 81 -11.00 -6.61 3.36
CA ARG A 81 -11.99 -6.90 4.41
C ARG A 81 -11.37 -7.30 5.75
N PHE A 82 -10.10 -7.72 5.75
CA PHE A 82 -9.35 -8.01 6.98
C PHE A 82 -8.90 -6.75 7.73
N LEU A 83 -9.04 -5.57 7.11
CA LEU A 83 -8.85 -4.27 7.75
C LEU A 83 -10.18 -3.50 7.80
N PRO A 84 -11.13 -3.90 8.66
CA PRO A 84 -12.42 -3.23 8.78
C PRO A 84 -12.27 -1.82 9.35
N GLU A 85 -13.30 -0.98 9.16
CA GLU A 85 -13.30 0.43 9.57
C GLU A 85 -12.98 0.63 11.05
N ARG A 86 -13.42 -0.29 11.91
CA ARG A 86 -13.11 -0.28 13.34
C ARG A 86 -11.62 -0.31 13.68
N LEU A 87 -10.77 -0.76 12.76
CA LEU A 87 -9.32 -0.80 12.97
C LEU A 87 -8.61 0.47 12.49
N LEU A 88 -9.25 1.27 11.63
CA LEU A 88 -8.64 2.48 11.06
C LEU A 88 -8.20 3.51 12.11
N PRO A 89 -8.88 3.68 13.26
CA PRO A 89 -8.39 4.59 14.31
C PRO A 89 -7.01 4.24 14.86
N TYR A 90 -6.52 3.01 14.65
CA TYR A 90 -5.18 2.57 15.04
C TYR A 90 -4.11 2.82 13.98
N PHE A 91 -4.49 3.36 12.81
CA PHE A 91 -3.58 3.67 11.72
C PHE A 91 -3.60 5.17 11.42
N GLU A 92 -2.43 5.73 11.18
CA GLU A 92 -2.33 7.02 10.50
C GLU A 92 -2.75 6.81 9.03
N CYS A 93 -3.93 7.31 8.68
CA CYS A 93 -4.51 7.11 7.35
C CYS A 93 -4.09 8.25 6.41
N ALA A 94 -3.23 7.96 5.45
CA ALA A 94 -2.84 8.88 4.38
C ALA A 94 -3.30 8.35 3.02
N THR A 95 -3.95 9.20 2.23
CA THR A 95 -4.20 8.94 0.80
C THR A 95 -3.13 9.68 0.01
N THR A 96 -2.58 9.09 -1.06
CA THR A 96 -1.69 9.81 -1.98
C THR A 96 -2.50 10.20 -3.22
N GLY A 97 -2.85 11.47 -3.33
CA GLY A 97 -3.49 12.06 -4.50
C GLY A 97 -3.04 13.51 -4.66
N PRO A 98 -3.24 14.15 -5.83
CA PRO A 98 -2.80 15.52 -6.10
C PRO A 98 -3.46 16.62 -5.23
N GLY A 99 -4.15 16.26 -4.14
CA GLY A 99 -4.74 17.19 -3.18
C GLY A 99 -4.73 16.71 -1.73
N SER A 100 -4.00 15.64 -1.38
CA SER A 100 -3.86 15.18 0.00
C SER A 100 -2.57 15.68 0.63
N SER A 101 -2.44 17.00 0.71
CA SER A 101 -1.61 17.64 1.73
C SER A 101 -2.33 17.48 3.07
N GLY A 102 -2.22 16.29 3.67
CA GLY A 102 -2.39 16.13 5.11
C GLY A 102 -1.12 16.64 5.78
N GLU A 103 -1.29 17.58 6.71
CA GLU A 103 -0.24 18.23 7.47
C GLU A 103 0.57 17.22 8.29
N ALA A 104 1.63 16.67 7.69
CA ALA A 104 2.77 16.18 8.47
C ALA A 104 3.61 17.42 8.84
N SER A 105 3.20 18.12 9.89
CA SER A 105 4.10 19.05 10.58
C SER A 105 5.15 18.23 11.32
N ASP A 106 6.22 17.84 10.63
CA ASP A 106 7.49 17.56 11.29
C ASP A 106 8.59 18.43 10.69
N GLY A 107 9.25 19.15 11.58
CA GLY A 107 10.12 20.28 11.27
C GLY A 107 11.41 19.87 10.56
N ARG A 108 11.39 19.88 9.23
CA ARG A 108 12.63 20.08 8.43
C ARG A 108 12.42 21.06 7.28
N PRO A 109 12.68 22.36 7.47
CA PRO A 109 13.13 23.20 6.38
C PRO A 109 14.64 22.96 6.20
N GLY A 110 15.01 22.18 5.20
CA GLY A 110 16.41 21.84 4.96
C GLY A 110 16.69 21.20 3.60
N THR A 111 16.04 21.63 2.53
CA THR A 111 16.55 21.52 1.15
C THR A 111 15.92 22.63 0.30
N THR A 112 16.52 23.81 0.31
CA THR A 112 16.47 24.78 -0.79
C THR A 112 17.87 24.76 -1.42
N ASP A 113 18.05 24.61 -2.73
CA ASP A 113 17.43 25.42 -3.78
C ASP A 113 17.04 24.62 -5.04
N LEU A 114 15.77 24.24 -5.17
CA LEU A 114 15.16 24.03 -6.49
C LEU A 114 14.31 25.26 -6.81
N THR A 115 14.86 26.19 -7.58
CA THR A 115 14.09 27.37 -8.02
C THR A 115 13.00 26.97 -9.02
N SER A 116 11.89 27.70 -9.00
CA SER A 116 10.75 27.48 -9.91
C SER A 116 11.12 27.58 -11.40
N GLU A 117 12.17 28.35 -11.73
CA GLU A 117 12.73 28.45 -13.08
C GLU A 117 13.46 27.16 -13.49
N ALA A 118 14.18 26.53 -12.57
CA ALA A 118 14.87 25.26 -12.80
C ALA A 118 13.89 24.09 -13.05
N ILE A 119 12.76 24.08 -12.34
CA ILE A 119 11.69 23.10 -12.55
C ILE A 119 11.04 23.30 -13.93
N ARG A 120 10.63 24.54 -14.27
CA ARG A 120 9.98 24.85 -15.56
C ARG A 120 10.87 24.60 -16.76
N ARG A 121 12.17 24.93 -16.68
CA ARG A 121 13.13 24.63 -17.76
C ARG A 121 13.25 23.12 -18.00
N ARG A 122 13.26 22.31 -16.94
CA ARG A 122 13.35 20.85 -17.04
C ARG A 122 12.10 20.20 -17.61
N THR A 123 10.92 20.70 -17.26
CA THR A 123 9.64 20.08 -17.68
C THR A 123 9.12 20.60 -19.02
N LYS A 124 9.68 21.66 -19.59
CA LYS A 124 9.22 22.25 -20.87
C LYS A 124 9.41 21.35 -22.11
N GLY A 125 10.30 20.36 -22.05
CA GLY A 125 10.51 19.39 -23.13
C GLY A 125 9.71 18.08 -22.97
N TYR A 126 8.92 17.96 -21.91
CA TYR A 126 8.07 16.79 -21.66
C TYR A 126 6.67 16.90 -22.32
N TRP A 127 6.38 18.02 -22.98
CA TRP A 127 5.17 18.26 -23.77
C TRP A 127 5.56 18.81 -25.14
#